data_AF-A0A9Q3UTL8-F1
#
_entry.id   AF-A0A9Q3UTL8-F1
#
_cell.length_a   1.000
_cell.length_b   1.000
_cell.length_c   1.000
_cell.angle_alpha   90.00
_cell.angle_beta   90.00
_cell.angle_gamma   90.00
#
_symmetry.space_group_name_H-M   'P 1'
#
loop_
_entity.id
_entity.type
_entity.pdbx_description
1 polymer ?
#
loop_
_entity_poly.entity_id
_entity_poly.type
_entity_poly.pdbx_seq_one_letter_code
_entity_poly.pdbx_strand_id
1 'polypeptide(L)'
;MDKKVRLKIFCLDKNNADIKNLSFEETTKYIIDNHAGFLKATYKDYELGERTFNSKEDGKFKIFSYSFNLPQNNFYWKTFLPEDISERHNFNIIEFSFVLFIEYNNQIYCSIGGSGASVIRKFIDAKFGMDIYSGIAKPEEDIVIERSKRSITTNISQNTDVFNLNQTLLETIDYSEIPTKLKLVMRKELQSTIFKDFVDGDEKVLLEVGSYFSIRKKISFDDLKLIIIEIDKIRNSGVYTQLSLFQKIKNSELFEKLDSYLYDLLVADVLKYERDGKNFTNNVIELIHPSKLDLFYEADKYFLKIPYKKDEDDYIYERKDIYIKCIESVYKSLNDTSDNDLIIKKIKRIRILSFINEKEKPHTAESFFNHITAEVNFEGSKYFRIDKSWYFLEDSFIQRMNEEAIKLYNKHQLKENLLNKWNDGDDEDGYNQSHTNAGYYVFDKKILENIELCDILIINEDNIYFVHVKNGFSGSMRDLSLQVKLSAKRLLNDIKNVNGSTFFKNTIEKYNLNAKTKLKTE
;
A
#
# COMPACT_ATOMS: atom_id res chain seq x y z
N MET A 1 26.14 27.50 4.10
CA MET A 1 26.40 26.08 4.43
C MET A 1 25.15 25.32 4.02
N ASP A 2 25.15 24.69 2.84
CA ASP A 2 23.95 23.98 2.34
C ASP A 2 23.76 22.67 3.09
N LYS A 3 22.98 22.74 4.17
CA LYS A 3 22.57 21.56 4.92
C LYS A 3 21.64 20.72 4.05
N LYS A 4 21.98 19.44 3.86
CA LYS A 4 21.15 18.47 3.16
C LYS A 4 20.38 17.59 4.13
N VAL A 5 19.10 17.34 3.84
CA VAL A 5 18.18 16.55 4.67
C VAL A 5 17.38 15.55 3.83
N ARG A 6 16.93 14.44 4.42
CA ARG A 6 16.02 13.51 3.73
C ARG A 6 14.60 14.02 3.90
N LEU A 7 13.88 14.19 2.79
CA LEU A 7 12.52 14.72 2.79
C LEU A 7 11.55 13.77 2.11
N LYS A 8 10.30 13.83 2.59
CA LYS A 8 9.13 13.33 1.89
C LYS A 8 8.39 14.52 1.29
N ILE A 9 7.94 14.37 0.06
CA ILE A 9 7.17 15.37 -0.67
C ILE A 9 5.74 14.84 -0.76
N PHE A 10 4.80 15.61 -0.25
CA PHE A 10 3.37 15.36 -0.35
C PHE A 10 2.78 16.37 -1.33
N CYS A 11 1.57 16.11 -1.83
CA CYS A 11 0.77 17.08 -2.56
C CYS A 11 -0.60 17.19 -1.91
N LEU A 12 -1.14 18.40 -1.86
CA LEU A 12 -2.52 18.61 -1.45
C LEU A 12 -3.48 18.22 -2.58
N ASP A 13 -4.58 17.58 -2.22
CA ASP A 13 -5.67 17.29 -3.14
C ASP A 13 -6.54 18.53 -3.34
N LYS A 14 -6.37 19.21 -4.48
CA LYS A 14 -7.16 20.40 -4.84
C LYS A 14 -8.65 20.12 -5.05
N ASN A 15 -9.05 18.85 -5.18
CA ASN A 15 -10.45 18.47 -5.25
C ASN A 15 -11.07 18.23 -3.87
N ASN A 16 -10.29 18.28 -2.80
CA ASN A 16 -10.79 18.18 -1.44
C ASN A 16 -11.83 19.28 -1.17
N ALA A 17 -13.03 18.89 -0.74
CA ALA A 17 -14.18 19.78 -0.60
C ALA A 17 -13.94 21.02 0.27
N ASP A 18 -13.01 20.94 1.24
CA ASP A 18 -12.72 22.04 2.15
C ASP A 18 -11.81 23.12 1.56
N ILE A 19 -10.98 22.75 0.58
CA ILE A 19 -9.96 23.63 -0.03
C ILE A 19 -10.13 23.81 -1.54
N LYS A 20 -11.16 23.20 -2.12
CA LYS A 20 -11.49 23.32 -3.53
C LYS A 20 -11.75 24.78 -3.89
N ASN A 21 -11.14 25.23 -4.99
CA ASN A 21 -11.21 26.60 -5.51
C ASN A 21 -10.59 27.69 -4.63
N LEU A 22 -9.89 27.35 -3.54
CA LEU A 22 -9.15 28.34 -2.75
C LEU A 22 -7.81 28.67 -3.41
N SER A 23 -7.36 29.92 -3.26
CA SER A 23 -5.98 30.33 -3.59
C SER A 23 -4.96 29.64 -2.68
N PHE A 24 -3.67 29.76 -3.00
CA PHE A 24 -2.59 29.23 -2.17
C PHE A 24 -2.62 29.81 -0.75
N GLU A 25 -2.81 31.11 -0.64
CA GLU A 25 -2.84 31.86 0.61
C GLU A 25 -4.07 31.49 1.45
N GLU A 26 -5.25 31.34 0.82
CA GLU A 26 -6.47 30.88 1.48
C GLU A 26 -6.36 29.42 1.93
N THR A 27 -5.79 28.55 1.08
CA THR A 27 -5.60 27.12 1.38
C THR A 27 -4.68 26.94 2.59
N THR A 28 -3.50 27.58 2.57
CA THR A 28 -2.53 27.48 3.67
C THR A 28 -3.12 28.00 4.98
N LYS A 29 -3.83 29.13 4.94
CA LYS A 29 -4.55 29.68 6.10
C LYS A 29 -5.60 28.71 6.64
N TYR A 30 -6.46 28.18 5.77
CA TYR A 30 -7.51 27.23 6.18
C TYR A 30 -6.94 25.99 6.87
N ILE A 31 -5.85 25.44 6.32
CA ILE A 31 -5.18 24.26 6.89
C ILE A 31 -4.60 24.56 8.28
N ILE A 32 -3.96 25.72 8.44
CA ILE A 32 -3.39 26.15 9.72
C ILE A 32 -4.49 26.39 10.76
N ASP A 33 -5.60 27.03 10.36
CA ASP A 33 -6.74 27.29 11.24
C ASP A 33 -7.41 25.98 11.67
N ASN A 34 -7.52 25.00 10.76
CA ASN A 34 -8.01 23.66 11.09
C ASN A 34 -7.09 22.97 12.11
N HIS A 35 -5.78 22.97 11.89
CA HIS A 35 -4.81 22.42 12.84
C HIS A 35 -4.88 23.13 14.20
N ALA A 36 -4.95 24.45 14.22
CA ALA A 36 -5.12 25.25 15.44
C ALA A 36 -6.40 24.88 16.20
N GLY A 37 -7.52 24.70 15.49
CA GLY A 37 -8.78 24.24 16.07
C GLY A 37 -8.68 22.84 16.69
N PHE A 38 -8.03 21.91 15.99
CA PHE A 38 -7.76 20.57 16.50
C PHE A 38 -6.90 20.60 17.78
N LEU A 39 -5.83 21.39 17.77
CA LEU A 39 -4.94 21.53 18.92
C LEU A 39 -5.64 22.16 20.12
N LYS A 40 -6.42 23.25 19.93
CA LYS A 40 -7.24 23.87 20.98
C LYS A 40 -8.21 22.89 21.62
N ALA A 41 -8.82 22.05 20.80
CA ALA A 41 -9.72 21.03 21.32
C ALA A 41 -8.95 19.96 22.12
N THR A 42 -7.67 19.71 21.79
CA THR A 42 -6.90 18.54 22.24
C THR A 42 -6.00 18.80 23.43
N TYR A 43 -5.35 19.95 23.48
CA TYR A 43 -4.41 20.29 24.52
C TYR A 43 -4.99 21.42 25.37
N LYS A 44 -5.12 21.17 26.68
CA LYS A 44 -5.50 22.20 27.66
C LYS A 44 -4.48 23.35 27.67
N ASP A 45 -3.21 23.01 27.43
CA ASP A 45 -2.08 23.94 27.47
C ASP A 45 -1.78 24.58 26.12
N TYR A 46 -2.70 24.50 25.15
CA TYR A 46 -2.52 25.03 23.80
C TYR A 46 -2.00 26.47 23.74
N GLU A 47 -2.46 27.33 24.66
CA GLU A 47 -2.09 28.75 24.72
C GLU A 47 -0.61 28.97 25.06
N LEU A 48 0.10 27.95 25.57
CA LEU A 48 1.56 27.98 25.76
C LEU A 48 2.34 27.74 24.45
N GLY A 49 1.64 27.35 23.38
CA GLY A 49 2.27 26.99 22.11
C GLY A 49 2.63 28.22 21.26
N GLU A 50 3.87 28.26 20.79
CA GLU A 50 4.35 29.31 19.89
C GLU A 50 4.09 28.93 18.44
N ARG A 51 3.50 29.86 17.66
CA ARG A 51 3.30 29.73 16.21
C ARG A 51 4.23 30.66 15.47
N THR A 52 4.93 30.12 14.48
CA THR A 52 5.76 30.91 13.57
C THR A 52 5.35 30.63 12.14
N PHE A 53 5.33 31.68 11.33
CA PHE A 53 5.04 31.58 9.91
C PHE A 53 5.99 32.49 9.14
N ASN A 54 6.35 32.05 7.93
CA ASN A 54 7.16 32.83 7.03
C ASN A 54 6.73 32.54 5.59
N SER A 55 6.71 33.55 4.74
CA SER A 55 6.40 33.43 3.33
C SER A 55 7.51 34.04 2.48
N LYS A 56 7.75 33.43 1.32
CA LYS A 56 8.76 33.88 0.38
C LYS A 56 8.33 33.52 -1.05
N GLU A 57 8.53 34.44 -1.98
CA GLU A 57 8.54 34.12 -3.41
C GLU A 57 9.97 33.85 -3.88
N ASP A 58 10.15 32.80 -4.67
CA ASP A 58 11.44 32.40 -5.23
C ASP A 58 11.24 31.98 -6.69
N GLY A 59 11.30 32.96 -7.60
CA GLY A 59 11.03 32.76 -9.02
C GLY A 59 9.59 32.30 -9.26
N LYS A 60 9.41 31.07 -9.76
CA LYS A 60 8.09 30.48 -10.03
C LYS A 60 7.45 29.81 -8.82
N PHE A 61 8.15 29.80 -7.67
CA PHE A 61 7.69 29.14 -6.47
C PHE A 61 7.15 30.15 -5.47
N LYS A 62 5.96 29.88 -4.92
CA LYS A 62 5.53 30.52 -3.69
C LYS A 62 5.75 29.57 -2.53
N ILE A 63 6.42 30.04 -1.49
CA ILE A 63 6.83 29.22 -0.35
C ILE A 63 6.17 29.79 0.90
N PHE A 64 5.60 28.91 1.71
CA PHE A 64 5.07 29.26 3.02
C PHE A 64 5.51 28.19 4.03
N SER A 65 6.13 28.59 5.13
CA SER A 65 6.48 27.68 6.22
C SER A 65 5.64 27.98 7.45
N TYR A 66 5.18 26.93 8.11
CA TYR A 66 4.44 26.95 9.36
C TYR A 66 5.17 26.09 10.39
N SER A 67 5.39 26.62 11.59
CA SER A 67 5.80 25.84 12.76
C SER A 67 4.90 26.10 13.96
N PHE A 68 4.73 25.06 14.76
CA PHE A 68 4.12 25.11 16.07
C PHE A 68 5.00 24.38 17.08
N ASN A 69 5.34 25.05 18.18
CA ASN A 69 6.13 24.53 19.28
C ASN A 69 5.30 24.55 20.55
N LEU A 70 4.95 23.38 21.09
CA LEU A 70 4.21 23.28 22.35
C LEU A 70 5.08 22.66 23.44
N PRO A 71 5.46 23.42 24.49
CA PRO A 71 6.10 22.85 25.67
C PRO A 71 5.15 21.87 26.38
N GLN A 72 5.60 20.64 26.59
CA GLN A 72 4.88 19.61 27.32
C GLN A 72 5.38 19.56 28.76
N ASN A 73 4.63 20.17 29.69
CA ASN A 73 4.99 20.21 31.11
C ASN A 73 4.62 18.91 31.86
N ASN A 74 3.68 18.13 31.31
CA ASN A 74 3.15 16.90 31.91
C ASN A 74 3.45 15.68 31.03
N PHE A 75 4.72 15.44 30.72
CA PHE A 75 5.09 14.22 30.02
C PHE A 75 4.74 13.00 30.86
N TYR A 76 4.06 12.02 30.26
CA TYR A 76 3.39 10.94 30.99
C TYR A 76 4.34 10.12 31.89
N TRP A 77 5.62 10.01 31.55
CA TRP A 77 6.61 9.37 32.42
C TRP A 77 6.88 10.14 33.71
N LYS A 78 6.86 11.48 33.67
CA LYS A 78 7.02 12.31 34.87
C LYS A 78 5.86 12.11 35.86
N THR A 79 4.65 11.88 35.34
CA THR A 79 3.45 11.64 36.15
C THR A 79 3.25 10.17 36.51
N PHE A 80 3.78 9.24 35.72
CA PHE A 80 3.63 7.80 35.92
C PHE A 80 4.68 7.24 36.89
N LEU A 81 5.91 7.75 36.82
CA LEU A 81 7.00 7.29 37.66
C LEU A 81 6.88 7.92 39.06
N PRO A 82 7.28 7.19 40.11
CA PRO A 82 7.51 7.74 41.44
C PRO A 82 8.42 8.98 41.40
N GLU A 83 8.15 9.96 42.27
CA GLU A 83 8.87 11.24 42.31
C GLU A 83 10.39 11.06 42.52
N ASP A 84 10.81 10.08 43.33
CA ASP A 84 12.22 9.77 43.62
C ASP A 84 13.02 9.33 42.39
N ILE A 85 12.32 8.78 41.39
CA ILE A 85 12.88 8.45 40.08
C ILE A 85 12.75 9.66 39.15
N SER A 86 11.58 10.30 39.11
CA SER A 86 11.26 11.29 38.07
C SER A 86 12.02 12.62 38.24
N GLU A 87 12.32 13.05 39.48
CA GLU A 87 13.07 14.28 39.76
C GLU A 87 14.53 14.22 39.29
N ARG A 88 15.08 13.02 39.11
CA ARG A 88 16.48 12.82 38.64
C ARG A 88 16.62 12.94 37.13
N HIS A 89 15.52 13.13 36.40
CA HIS A 89 15.49 13.16 34.94
C HIS A 89 14.83 14.44 34.41
N ASN A 90 15.31 14.92 33.26
CA ASN A 90 14.67 16.02 32.54
C ASN A 90 13.65 15.46 31.53
N PHE A 91 12.37 15.62 31.84
CA PHE A 91 11.26 15.21 30.97
C PHE A 91 10.66 16.36 30.14
N ASN A 92 11.31 17.52 30.08
CA ASN A 92 10.82 18.64 29.28
C ASN A 92 10.93 18.28 27.79
N ILE A 93 9.79 18.26 27.10
CA ILE A 93 9.71 17.96 25.68
C ILE A 93 8.97 19.10 24.99
N ILE A 94 9.45 19.48 23.80
CA ILE A 94 8.72 20.39 22.92
C ILE A 94 8.08 19.54 21.83
N GLU A 95 6.76 19.54 21.79
CA GLU A 95 6.03 18.98 20.67
C GLU A 95 6.12 19.94 19.50
N PHE A 96 6.96 19.58 18.53
CA PHE A 96 7.24 20.37 17.34
C PHE A 96 6.43 19.86 16.15
N SER A 97 5.72 20.76 15.48
CA SER A 97 5.03 20.51 14.22
C SER A 97 5.53 21.50 13.17
N PHE A 98 5.93 21.02 12.00
CA PHE A 98 6.40 21.87 10.91
C PHE A 98 5.87 21.42 9.56
N VAL A 99 5.46 22.38 8.75
CA VAL A 99 5.09 22.17 7.35
C VAL A 99 5.69 23.26 6.48
N LEU A 100 6.33 22.86 5.40
CA LEU A 100 6.77 23.71 4.31
C LEU A 100 5.84 23.49 3.12
N PHE A 101 5.03 24.48 2.79
CA PHE A 101 4.19 24.53 1.60
C PHE A 101 4.92 25.20 0.45
N ILE A 102 4.83 24.62 -0.74
CA ILE A 102 5.48 25.12 -1.96
C ILE A 102 4.45 25.05 -3.09
N GLU A 103 4.00 26.19 -3.60
CA GLU A 103 3.20 26.26 -4.81
C GLU A 103 4.09 26.27 -6.05
N TYR A 104 3.76 25.42 -7.02
CA TYR A 104 4.34 25.40 -8.36
C TYR A 104 3.29 24.93 -9.38
N ASN A 105 3.15 25.62 -10.51
CA ASN A 105 2.18 25.31 -11.57
C ASN A 105 0.75 25.03 -11.06
N ASN A 106 0.26 25.86 -10.14
CA ASN A 106 -1.07 25.71 -9.53
C ASN A 106 -1.24 24.35 -8.81
N GLN A 107 -0.17 23.77 -8.28
CA GLN A 107 -0.18 22.62 -7.37
C GLN A 107 0.53 23.00 -6.06
N ILE A 108 0.08 22.45 -4.94
CA ILE A 108 0.65 22.75 -3.62
C ILE A 108 1.34 21.51 -3.08
N TYR A 109 2.66 21.55 -3.06
CA TYR A 109 3.53 20.52 -2.52
C TYR A 109 3.84 20.82 -1.06
N CYS A 110 4.07 19.78 -0.25
CA CYS A 110 4.39 19.93 1.16
C CYS A 110 5.58 19.04 1.56
N SER A 111 6.42 19.55 2.46
CA SER A 111 7.32 18.74 3.27
C SER A 111 7.09 18.99 4.74
N ILE A 112 7.29 17.98 5.58
CA ILE A 112 6.89 18.00 6.99
C ILE A 112 8.08 17.70 7.92
N GLY A 113 8.01 18.25 9.13
CA GLY A 113 8.91 17.96 10.24
C GLY A 113 8.12 17.76 11.54
N GLY A 114 8.69 16.98 12.47
CA GLY A 114 8.02 16.66 13.73
C GLY A 114 6.63 16.04 13.53
N SER A 115 5.62 16.55 14.24
CA SER A 115 4.22 16.15 14.09
C SER A 115 3.50 16.80 12.89
N GLY A 116 4.21 17.46 11.97
CA GLY A 116 3.66 18.17 10.81
C GLY A 116 2.72 17.37 9.90
N ALA A 117 2.79 16.03 9.94
CA ALA A 117 1.80 15.18 9.28
C ALA A 117 0.36 15.50 9.73
N SER A 118 0.14 15.77 11.02
CA SER A 118 -1.19 16.06 11.58
C SER A 118 -1.85 17.28 10.92
N VAL A 119 -1.04 18.26 10.50
CA VAL A 119 -1.49 19.50 9.87
C VAL A 119 -2.10 19.23 8.50
N ILE A 120 -1.42 18.44 7.67
CA ILE A 120 -1.80 18.25 6.26
C ILE A 120 -2.61 16.98 5.99
N ARG A 121 -2.66 16.01 6.94
CA ARG A 121 -3.20 14.66 6.69
C ARG A 121 -4.60 14.60 6.10
N LYS A 122 -5.48 15.55 6.43
CA LYS A 122 -6.86 15.62 5.89
C LYS A 122 -6.88 16.00 4.40
N PHE A 123 -5.84 16.68 3.95
CA PHE A 123 -5.77 17.37 2.66
C PHE A 123 -4.80 16.73 1.68
N ILE A 124 -4.01 15.73 2.10
CA ILE A 124 -3.06 15.06 1.20
C ILE A 124 -3.80 14.26 0.13
N ASP A 125 -3.27 14.29 -1.08
CA ASP A 125 -3.58 13.30 -2.10
C ASP A 125 -2.96 11.95 -1.69
N ALA A 126 -3.81 11.00 -1.32
CA ALA A 126 -3.40 9.68 -0.84
C ALA A 126 -2.69 8.83 -1.89
N LYS A 127 -2.80 9.15 -3.18
CA LYS A 127 -2.18 8.41 -4.29
C LYS A 127 -1.04 9.16 -4.96
N PHE A 128 -0.75 10.39 -4.54
CA PHE A 128 0.25 11.28 -5.14
C PHE A 128 1.55 10.59 -5.58
N GLY A 129 2.23 9.89 -4.67
CA GLY A 129 3.50 9.22 -4.98
C GLY A 129 3.34 8.04 -5.93
N MET A 130 2.26 7.27 -5.77
CA MET A 130 1.94 6.14 -6.65
C MET A 130 1.64 6.61 -8.07
N ASP A 131 0.90 7.72 -8.21
CA ASP A 131 0.58 8.31 -9.51
C ASP A 131 1.84 8.81 -10.22
N ILE A 132 2.75 9.48 -9.50
CA ILE A 132 4.06 9.86 -10.06
C ILE A 132 4.83 8.64 -10.53
N TYR A 133 4.93 7.62 -9.67
CA TYR A 133 5.69 6.42 -10.01
C TYR A 133 5.10 5.71 -11.23
N SER A 134 3.77 5.66 -11.35
CA SER A 134 3.12 5.07 -12.52
C SER A 134 3.54 5.74 -13.84
N GLY A 135 3.87 7.04 -13.83
CA GLY A 135 4.38 7.73 -15.01
C GLY A 135 5.81 7.39 -15.41
N ILE A 136 6.58 6.69 -14.55
CA ILE A 136 7.97 6.30 -14.79
C ILE A 136 8.22 4.80 -14.60
N ALA A 137 7.18 4.02 -14.32
CA ALA A 137 7.29 2.61 -13.99
C ALA A 137 7.56 1.74 -15.23
N LYS A 138 8.50 0.80 -15.07
CA LYS A 138 8.80 -0.33 -15.95
C LYS A 138 8.71 -1.61 -15.10
N PRO A 139 7.51 -2.18 -14.92
CA PRO A 139 7.28 -3.24 -13.95
C PRO A 139 8.20 -4.46 -14.10
N GLU A 140 8.70 -4.71 -15.31
CA GLU A 140 9.57 -5.82 -15.66
C GLU A 140 11.03 -5.59 -15.21
N GLU A 141 11.45 -4.34 -15.07
CA GLU A 141 12.81 -3.93 -14.68
C GLU A 141 12.89 -3.44 -13.24
N ASP A 142 11.77 -2.97 -12.70
CA ASP A 142 11.72 -2.28 -11.41
C ASP A 142 11.87 -3.23 -10.22
N ILE A 143 13.00 -3.12 -9.52
CA ILE A 143 13.31 -3.97 -8.37
C ILE A 143 12.61 -3.44 -7.11
N VAL A 144 11.68 -4.23 -6.56
CA VAL A 144 10.94 -3.95 -5.33
C VAL A 144 11.69 -4.49 -4.11
N ILE A 145 11.78 -3.67 -3.06
CA ILE A 145 12.34 -4.05 -1.75
C ILE A 145 11.21 -4.26 -0.73
N GLU A 146 10.22 -3.37 -0.75
CA GLU A 146 9.10 -3.39 0.18
C GLU A 146 7.86 -2.89 -0.56
N ARG A 147 6.73 -3.54 -0.30
CA ARG A 147 5.44 -3.19 -0.86
C ARG A 147 4.36 -3.30 0.19
N SER A 148 3.60 -2.23 0.38
CA SER A 148 2.33 -2.31 1.10
C SER A 148 1.18 -2.33 0.10
N LYS A 149 0.18 -3.16 0.40
CA LYS A 149 -0.94 -3.45 -0.49
C LYS A 149 -2.25 -3.54 0.27
N ARG A 150 -3.33 -3.12 -0.38
CA ARG A 150 -4.71 -3.20 0.09
C ARG A 150 -5.39 -4.32 -0.68
N SER A 151 -5.94 -5.31 0.01
CA SER A 151 -6.64 -6.39 -0.66
C SER A 151 -8.11 -6.03 -0.90
N ILE A 152 -8.67 -6.61 -1.95
CA ILE A 152 -10.03 -6.37 -2.42
C ILE A 152 -10.97 -7.52 -2.05
N THR A 153 -10.49 -8.76 -2.13
CA THR A 153 -11.34 -9.97 -2.06
C THR A 153 -10.97 -10.93 -0.93
N THR A 154 -9.93 -10.63 -0.14
CA THR A 154 -9.42 -11.52 0.91
C THR A 154 -9.81 -11.05 2.31
N ASN A 155 -9.76 -11.95 3.30
CA ASN A 155 -9.92 -11.61 4.73
C ASN A 155 -8.78 -10.71 5.28
N ILE A 156 -7.71 -10.51 4.51
CA ILE A 156 -6.62 -9.59 4.82
C ILE A 156 -7.02 -8.21 4.29
N SER A 157 -7.07 -7.22 5.17
CA SER A 157 -7.39 -5.85 4.79
C SER A 157 -6.16 -5.13 4.20
N GLN A 158 -5.01 -5.25 4.85
CA GLN A 158 -3.75 -4.67 4.39
C GLN A 158 -2.59 -5.62 4.71
N ASN A 159 -1.61 -5.69 3.82
CA ASN A 159 -0.37 -6.44 4.03
C ASN A 159 0.84 -5.59 3.61
N THR A 160 2.00 -5.85 4.22
CA THR A 160 3.29 -5.31 3.80
C THR A 160 4.28 -6.44 3.60
N ASP A 161 4.70 -6.63 2.34
CA ASP A 161 5.72 -7.60 1.96
C ASP A 161 7.10 -6.91 1.98
N VAL A 162 8.09 -7.55 2.61
CA VAL A 162 9.50 -7.14 2.54
C VAL A 162 10.28 -8.27 1.87
N PHE A 163 10.95 -7.97 0.76
CA PHE A 163 11.62 -8.96 -0.06
C PHE A 163 13.10 -9.06 0.27
N ASN A 164 13.54 -10.27 0.60
CA ASN A 164 14.95 -10.58 0.83
C ASN A 164 15.73 -10.80 -0.48
N LEU A 165 15.02 -10.99 -1.59
CA LEU A 165 15.55 -11.16 -2.93
C LEU A 165 15.08 -10.03 -3.83
N ASN A 166 15.87 -9.72 -4.87
CA ASN A 166 15.42 -8.83 -5.92
C ASN A 166 14.23 -9.49 -6.62
N GLN A 167 13.08 -8.84 -6.53
CA GLN A 167 11.89 -9.18 -7.30
C GLN A 167 11.53 -7.99 -8.16
N THR A 168 11.12 -8.25 -9.39
CA THR A 168 10.59 -7.19 -10.25
C THR A 168 9.16 -6.85 -9.78
N LEU A 169 8.69 -5.63 -10.05
CA LEU A 169 7.33 -5.26 -9.67
C LEU A 169 6.31 -6.22 -10.26
N LEU A 170 6.47 -6.61 -11.53
CA LEU A 170 5.61 -7.57 -12.22
C LEU A 170 5.48 -8.89 -11.44
N GLU A 171 6.59 -9.43 -10.94
CA GLU A 171 6.62 -10.68 -10.16
C GLU A 171 5.86 -10.57 -8.84
N THR A 172 5.80 -9.37 -8.26
CA THR A 172 5.09 -9.15 -7.01
C THR A 172 3.59 -9.00 -7.20
N ILE A 173 3.11 -8.49 -8.34
CA ILE A 173 1.70 -8.09 -8.56
C ILE A 173 0.76 -9.27 -8.31
N ASP A 174 -0.31 -9.01 -7.55
CA ASP A 174 -1.38 -9.98 -7.26
C ASP A 174 -2.70 -9.54 -7.90
N TYR A 175 -3.54 -10.53 -8.21
CA TYR A 175 -4.82 -10.33 -8.91
C TYR A 175 -5.90 -9.73 -8.02
N SER A 176 -5.68 -9.69 -6.71
CA SER A 176 -6.69 -9.31 -5.71
C SER A 176 -6.33 -8.05 -4.92
N GLU A 177 -5.30 -7.31 -5.34
CA GLU A 177 -4.69 -6.28 -4.49
C GLU A 177 -4.33 -4.99 -5.26
N ILE A 178 -4.34 -3.87 -4.53
CA ILE A 178 -3.89 -2.56 -5.01
C ILE A 178 -2.67 -2.12 -4.19
N PRO A 179 -1.54 -1.80 -4.82
CA PRO A 179 -0.39 -1.26 -4.10
C PRO A 179 -0.72 0.12 -3.53
N THR A 180 -0.40 0.32 -2.26
CA THR A 180 -0.59 1.60 -1.54
C THR A 180 0.74 2.27 -1.22
N LYS A 181 1.82 1.47 -1.17
CA LYS A 181 3.19 1.96 -0.97
C LYS A 181 4.17 1.04 -1.71
N LEU A 182 5.16 1.63 -2.36
CA LEU A 182 6.29 0.89 -2.93
C LEU A 182 7.61 1.51 -2.47
N LYS A 183 8.58 0.64 -2.23
CA LYS A 183 9.98 1.01 -2.02
C LYS A 183 10.83 0.23 -2.99
N LEU A 184 11.51 0.94 -3.87
CA LEU A 184 12.13 0.41 -5.08
C LEU A 184 13.58 0.83 -5.15
N VAL A 185 14.39 0.06 -5.88
CA VAL A 185 15.71 0.52 -6.34
C VAL A 185 15.50 1.41 -7.56
N MET A 186 16.01 2.64 -7.51
CA MET A 186 15.91 3.56 -8.64
C MET A 186 16.78 3.07 -9.81
N ARG A 187 16.15 2.80 -10.96
CA ARG A 187 16.85 2.36 -12.19
C ARG A 187 17.93 3.37 -12.59
N LYS A 188 19.09 2.88 -13.07
CA LYS A 188 20.21 3.73 -13.53
C LYS A 188 19.78 4.72 -14.61
N GLU A 189 18.89 4.31 -15.51
CA GLU A 189 18.27 5.18 -16.51
C GLU A 189 17.65 6.42 -15.87
N LEU A 190 16.78 6.25 -14.86
CA LEU A 190 16.12 7.37 -14.17
C LEU A 190 17.12 8.27 -13.44
N GLN A 191 18.17 7.68 -12.86
CA GLN A 191 19.27 8.43 -12.23
C GLN A 191 20.01 9.28 -13.27
N SER A 192 20.28 8.75 -14.46
CA SER A 192 21.03 9.45 -15.53
C SER A 192 20.19 10.42 -16.37
N THR A 193 18.86 10.36 -16.28
CA THR A 193 17.94 11.16 -17.11
C THR A 193 17.15 12.16 -16.27
N ILE A 194 16.14 11.68 -15.55
CA ILE A 194 15.19 12.52 -14.79
C ILE A 194 15.85 13.11 -13.55
N PHE A 195 16.66 12.32 -12.85
CA PHE A 195 17.18 12.66 -11.52
C PHE A 195 18.69 12.96 -11.50
N LYS A 196 19.28 13.22 -12.67
CA LYS A 196 20.73 13.39 -12.87
C LYS A 196 21.36 14.54 -12.10
N ASP A 197 20.58 15.59 -11.82
CA ASP A 197 21.10 16.80 -11.18
C ASP A 197 21.29 16.63 -9.66
N PHE A 198 20.80 15.52 -9.07
CA PHE A 198 20.88 15.26 -7.63
C PHE A 198 21.24 13.82 -7.25
N VAL A 199 21.24 12.89 -8.22
CA VAL A 199 21.66 11.49 -8.04
C VAL A 199 22.88 11.19 -8.90
N ASP A 200 23.86 10.53 -8.30
CA ASP A 200 25.02 10.01 -9.02
C ASP A 200 24.73 8.56 -9.43
N GLY A 201 24.97 8.22 -10.70
CA GLY A 201 24.44 7.01 -11.37
C GLY A 201 25.00 5.68 -10.88
N ASP A 202 26.05 5.72 -10.04
CA ASP A 202 26.71 4.54 -9.49
C ASP A 202 26.28 4.19 -8.06
N GLU A 203 25.54 5.09 -7.38
CA GLU A 203 25.01 4.82 -6.04
C GLU A 203 23.69 4.03 -6.10
N LYS A 204 23.54 3.06 -5.19
CA LYS A 204 22.24 2.42 -4.97
C LYS A 204 21.30 3.41 -4.28
N VAL A 205 20.46 4.08 -5.07
CA VAL A 205 19.42 5.00 -4.58
C VAL A 205 18.08 4.28 -4.49
N LEU A 206 17.37 4.52 -3.39
CA LEU A 206 16.03 3.99 -3.19
C LEU A 206 14.98 5.08 -3.41
N LEU A 207 13.90 4.68 -4.09
CA LEU A 207 12.68 5.45 -4.23
C LEU A 207 11.63 4.88 -3.26
N GLU A 208 10.92 5.74 -2.53
CA GLU A 208 9.81 5.38 -1.66
C GLU A 208 8.59 6.21 -2.06
N VAL A 209 7.50 5.54 -2.46
CA VAL A 209 6.28 6.15 -2.99
C VAL A 209 5.04 5.60 -2.29
N GLY A 210 4.03 6.45 -2.13
CA GLY A 210 2.74 6.15 -1.50
C GLY A 210 1.84 7.39 -1.58
N SER A 211 1.33 7.88 -0.45
CA SER A 211 0.74 9.24 -0.35
C SER A 211 1.77 10.37 -0.45
N TYR A 212 3.05 10.01 -0.60
CA TYR A 212 4.18 10.92 -0.77
C TYR A 212 5.16 10.33 -1.78
N PHE A 213 6.05 11.18 -2.27
CA PHE A 213 7.21 10.82 -3.06
C PHE A 213 8.47 11.11 -2.25
N SER A 214 9.43 10.17 -2.21
CA SER A 214 10.69 10.37 -1.50
C SER A 214 11.82 9.62 -2.19
N ILE A 215 12.91 10.35 -2.45
CA ILE A 215 14.20 9.77 -2.80
C ILE A 215 14.98 9.64 -1.51
N ARG A 216 15.48 8.44 -1.18
CA ARG A 216 16.16 8.13 0.10
C ARG A 216 17.59 8.69 0.17
N LYS A 217 17.79 9.91 -0.33
CA LYS A 217 19.05 10.68 -0.32
C LYS A 217 18.83 11.99 0.42
N LYS A 218 19.90 12.55 0.99
CA LYS A 218 19.86 13.89 1.59
C LYS A 218 19.90 14.91 0.45
N ILE A 219 18.94 15.83 0.42
CA ILE A 219 18.77 16.85 -0.60
C ILE A 219 18.85 18.26 0.01
N SER A 220 19.35 19.22 -0.76
CA SER A 220 19.31 20.65 -0.42
C SER A 220 17.91 21.25 -0.67
N PHE A 221 17.71 22.52 -0.34
CA PHE A 221 16.48 23.23 -0.67
C PHE A 221 16.33 23.48 -2.19
N ASP A 222 17.43 23.72 -2.90
CA ASP A 222 17.40 23.86 -4.35
C ASP A 222 17.13 22.52 -5.05
N ASP A 223 17.71 21.43 -4.53
CA ASP A 223 17.43 20.06 -4.99
C ASP A 223 15.92 19.74 -4.86
N LEU A 224 15.27 20.18 -3.76
CA LEU A 224 13.83 20.01 -3.56
C LEU A 224 13.00 20.71 -4.65
N LYS A 225 13.36 21.94 -5.02
CA LYS A 225 12.67 22.68 -6.10
C LYS A 225 12.83 21.97 -7.45
N LEU A 226 14.02 21.45 -7.75
CA LEU A 226 14.25 20.66 -8.97
C LEU A 226 13.42 19.38 -9.00
N ILE A 227 13.34 18.65 -7.87
CA ILE A 227 12.51 17.45 -7.76
C ILE A 227 11.03 17.78 -8.01
N ILE A 228 10.52 18.90 -7.48
CA ILE A 228 9.14 19.35 -7.70
C ILE A 228 8.88 19.61 -9.20
N ILE A 229 9.83 20.23 -9.90
CA ILE A 229 9.72 20.46 -11.35
C ILE A 229 9.61 19.13 -12.11
N GLU A 230 10.46 18.16 -11.80
CA GLU A 230 10.42 16.84 -12.46
C GLU A 230 9.15 16.06 -12.13
N ILE A 231 8.68 16.11 -10.88
CA ILE A 231 7.39 15.55 -10.48
C ILE A 231 6.25 16.14 -11.32
N ASP A 232 6.22 17.47 -11.48
CA ASP A 232 5.19 18.15 -12.24
C ASP A 232 5.21 17.74 -13.73
N LYS A 233 6.40 17.63 -14.33
CA LYS A 233 6.56 17.12 -15.70
C LYS A 233 6.04 15.70 -15.88
N ILE A 234 6.37 14.78 -14.95
CA ILE A 234 5.91 13.39 -15.00
C ILE A 234 4.38 13.34 -14.96
N ARG A 235 3.75 14.09 -14.04
CA ARG A 235 2.28 14.14 -13.92
C ARG A 235 1.60 14.72 -15.16
N ASN A 236 2.25 15.68 -15.82
CA ASN A 236 1.71 16.31 -17.02
C ASN A 236 2.02 15.54 -18.32
N SER A 237 2.79 14.45 -18.27
CA SER A 237 3.13 13.65 -19.45
C SER A 237 1.95 12.87 -20.05
N GLY A 238 0.94 12.56 -19.24
CA GLY A 238 -0.23 11.76 -19.65
C GLY A 238 0.03 10.26 -19.83
N VAL A 239 1.29 9.81 -19.72
CA VAL A 239 1.66 8.40 -19.85
C VAL A 239 1.72 7.79 -18.45
N TYR A 240 0.94 6.73 -18.21
CA TYR A 240 0.86 6.07 -16.91
C TYR A 240 0.82 4.55 -17.09
N THR A 241 1.79 3.88 -16.48
CA THR A 241 1.84 2.42 -16.40
C THR A 241 0.96 1.92 -15.27
N GLN A 242 0.10 0.96 -15.57
CA GLN A 242 -0.76 0.32 -14.58
C GLN A 242 0.06 -0.53 -13.60
N LEU A 243 -0.23 -0.39 -12.31
CA LEU A 243 0.53 -1.04 -11.21
C LEU A 243 -0.26 -2.17 -10.52
N SER A 244 -1.50 -2.41 -10.93
CA SER A 244 -2.41 -3.46 -10.44
C SER A 244 -3.48 -3.77 -11.49
N LEU A 245 -4.05 -4.97 -11.48
CA LEU A 245 -5.17 -5.32 -12.37
C LEU A 245 -6.41 -4.45 -12.20
N PHE A 246 -6.58 -3.90 -11.01
CA PHE A 246 -7.63 -2.94 -10.72
C PHE A 246 -7.23 -1.58 -11.25
N GLN A 247 -7.95 -1.13 -12.27
CA GLN A 247 -7.81 0.22 -12.79
C GLN A 247 -8.74 1.15 -12.03
N LYS A 248 -8.18 2.25 -11.50
CA LYS A 248 -8.96 3.30 -10.86
C LYS A 248 -9.80 4.02 -11.90
N ILE A 249 -11.07 4.24 -11.59
CA ILE A 249 -11.95 5.08 -12.41
C ILE A 249 -11.52 6.53 -12.25
N LYS A 250 -11.10 7.14 -13.37
CA LYS A 250 -10.75 8.57 -13.45
C LYS A 250 -11.90 9.43 -14.01
N ASN A 251 -12.87 8.81 -14.69
CA ASN A 251 -14.03 9.51 -15.24
C ASN A 251 -14.96 9.96 -14.09
N SER A 252 -15.14 11.27 -13.93
CA SER A 252 -15.95 11.86 -12.85
C SER A 252 -17.44 11.52 -12.97
N GLU A 253 -17.99 11.45 -14.19
CA GLU A 253 -19.40 11.11 -14.41
C GLU A 253 -19.70 9.67 -14.00
N LEU A 254 -18.85 8.71 -14.41
CA LEU A 254 -18.99 7.31 -14.00
C LEU A 254 -18.81 7.15 -12.48
N PHE A 255 -17.87 7.89 -11.88
CA PHE A 255 -17.67 7.91 -10.44
C PHE A 255 -18.94 8.34 -9.70
N GLU A 256 -19.59 9.43 -10.14
CA GLU A 256 -20.83 9.94 -9.54
C GLU A 256 -22.01 8.97 -9.72
N LYS A 257 -22.11 8.31 -10.89
CA LYS A 257 -23.12 7.27 -11.15
C LYS A 257 -22.96 6.08 -10.21
N LEU A 258 -21.74 5.60 -10.00
CA LEU A 258 -21.45 4.48 -9.10
C LEU A 258 -21.70 4.83 -7.62
N ASP A 259 -21.33 6.04 -7.19
CA ASP A 259 -21.67 6.52 -5.85
C ASP A 259 -23.20 6.58 -5.66
N SER A 260 -23.94 7.11 -6.64
CA SER A 260 -25.40 7.16 -6.61
C SER A 260 -26.02 5.76 -6.56
N TYR A 261 -25.53 4.84 -7.38
CA TYR A 261 -25.97 3.45 -7.36
C TYR A 261 -25.72 2.78 -6.00
N LEU A 262 -24.56 3.02 -5.38
CA LEU A 262 -24.28 2.50 -4.04
C LEU A 262 -25.21 3.11 -2.98
N TYR A 263 -25.57 4.40 -3.09
CA TYR A 263 -26.59 4.99 -2.23
C TYR A 263 -27.95 4.31 -2.40
N ASP A 264 -28.37 4.00 -3.62
CA ASP A 264 -29.63 3.29 -3.88
C ASP A 264 -29.65 1.90 -3.22
N LEU A 265 -28.51 1.19 -3.24
CA LEU A 265 -28.36 -0.08 -2.51
C LEU A 265 -28.51 0.10 -0.99
N LEU A 266 -27.91 1.15 -0.42
CA LEU A 266 -28.04 1.44 1.01
C LEU A 266 -29.47 1.85 1.39
N VAL A 267 -30.16 2.60 0.52
CA VAL A 267 -31.58 2.93 0.69
C VAL A 267 -32.41 1.66 0.72
N ALA A 268 -32.18 0.74 -0.22
CA ALA A 268 -32.87 -0.55 -0.23
C ALA A 268 -32.65 -1.35 1.06
N ASP A 269 -31.43 -1.34 1.61
CA ASP A 269 -31.15 -1.98 2.90
C ASP A 269 -31.88 -1.29 4.07
N VAL A 270 -31.94 0.05 4.12
CA VAL A 270 -32.75 0.80 5.11
C VAL A 270 -34.21 0.40 5.05
N LEU A 271 -34.78 0.28 3.85
CA LEU A 271 -36.19 -0.09 3.67
C LEU A 271 -36.46 -1.56 4.01
N LYS A 272 -35.47 -2.46 3.82
CA LYS A 272 -35.59 -3.88 4.20
C LYS A 272 -35.48 -4.13 5.70
N TYR A 273 -34.87 -3.21 6.45
CA TYR A 273 -34.69 -3.36 7.90
C TYR A 273 -36.02 -3.65 8.63
N GLU A 274 -37.13 -3.03 8.18
CA GLU A 274 -38.48 -3.25 8.71
C GLU A 274 -38.94 -4.72 8.61
N ARG A 275 -38.59 -5.40 7.52
CA ARG A 275 -39.19 -6.69 7.14
C ARG A 275 -38.40 -7.90 7.65
N ASP A 276 -37.08 -7.85 7.52
CA ASP A 276 -36.23 -9.05 7.67
C ASP A 276 -35.25 -8.99 8.85
N GLY A 277 -35.28 -7.89 9.63
CA GLY A 277 -34.73 -7.82 10.99
C GLY A 277 -33.23 -8.08 11.17
N LYS A 278 -32.43 -8.23 10.09
CA LYS A 278 -30.95 -8.28 9.99
C LYS A 278 -30.42 -8.93 8.69
N ASN A 279 -31.27 -9.54 7.86
CA ASN A 279 -30.84 -10.20 6.61
C ASN A 279 -30.74 -9.21 5.43
N PHE A 280 -29.63 -8.48 5.35
CA PHE A 280 -29.35 -7.58 4.22
C PHE A 280 -28.83 -8.35 3.00
N THR A 281 -29.17 -7.85 1.81
CA THR A 281 -28.89 -8.54 0.53
C THR A 281 -27.42 -8.53 0.11
N ASN A 282 -26.59 -7.66 0.69
CA ASN A 282 -25.22 -7.44 0.23
C ASN A 282 -24.20 -7.89 1.27
N ASN A 283 -23.87 -9.19 1.24
CA ASN A 283 -22.72 -9.80 1.95
C ASN A 283 -21.35 -9.25 1.50
N VAL A 284 -21.32 -8.20 0.67
CA VAL A 284 -20.13 -7.68 0.00
C VAL A 284 -19.77 -6.26 0.47
N ILE A 285 -20.46 -5.75 1.50
CA ILE A 285 -20.12 -4.48 2.16
C ILE A 285 -19.31 -4.75 3.43
N GLU A 286 -18.05 -4.31 3.45
CA GLU A 286 -17.22 -4.26 4.66
C GLU A 286 -17.13 -2.82 5.17
N LEU A 287 -17.16 -2.63 6.50
CA LEU A 287 -16.85 -1.36 7.14
C LEU A 287 -15.42 -1.32 7.69
N ILE A 288 -14.64 -0.38 7.15
CA ILE A 288 -13.24 -0.13 7.50
C ILE A 288 -12.98 1.37 7.56
N HIS A 289 -11.99 1.85 8.31
CA HIS A 289 -11.58 3.26 8.18
C HIS A 289 -10.62 3.41 6.97
N PRO A 290 -10.88 4.33 6.02
CA PRO A 290 -10.16 4.41 4.73
C PRO A 290 -8.68 4.80 4.81
N SER A 291 -8.18 5.15 6.00
CA SER A 291 -6.80 5.65 6.19
C SER A 291 -6.18 5.40 7.58
N LYS A 292 -6.91 4.72 8.46
CA LYS A 292 -6.52 4.47 9.86
C LYS A 292 -7.05 3.09 10.27
N LEU A 293 -6.65 2.09 9.49
CA LEU A 293 -7.14 0.73 9.67
C LEU A 293 -6.77 0.24 11.07
N ASP A 294 -5.48 0.18 11.41
CA ASP A 294 -5.00 -0.31 12.70
C ASP A 294 -5.77 0.29 13.88
N LEU A 295 -5.85 1.63 13.96
CA LEU A 295 -6.60 2.34 15.01
C LEU A 295 -8.11 2.11 14.99
N PHE A 296 -8.68 1.76 13.83
CA PHE A 296 -10.09 1.38 13.74
C PHE A 296 -10.29 -0.05 14.23
N TYR A 297 -9.40 -0.98 13.91
CA TYR A 297 -9.47 -2.38 14.39
C TYR A 297 -9.12 -2.52 15.88
N GLU A 298 -8.24 -1.67 16.41
CA GLU A 298 -7.84 -1.63 17.83
C GLU A 298 -8.90 -0.98 18.74
N ALA A 299 -9.97 -0.41 18.20
CA ALA A 299 -10.97 0.30 18.98
C ALA A 299 -11.80 -0.64 19.87
N ASP A 300 -11.87 -0.30 21.16
CA ASP A 300 -12.68 -1.03 22.16
C ASP A 300 -14.18 -0.74 22.01
N LYS A 301 -14.50 0.46 21.50
CA LYS A 301 -15.89 0.89 21.27
C LYS A 301 -16.01 1.92 20.14
N TYR A 302 -17.19 1.96 19.55
CA TYR A 302 -17.56 2.85 18.47
C TYR A 302 -18.81 3.64 18.84
N PHE A 303 -18.95 4.83 18.26
CA PHE A 303 -20.09 5.71 18.48
C PHE A 303 -20.59 6.26 17.15
N LEU A 304 -21.91 6.25 16.96
CA LEU A 304 -22.54 6.84 15.78
C LEU A 304 -22.96 8.27 16.09
N LYS A 305 -22.22 9.24 15.55
CA LYS A 305 -22.58 10.65 15.66
C LYS A 305 -23.61 10.99 14.58
N ILE A 306 -24.83 11.29 14.99
CA ILE A 306 -25.98 11.58 14.13
C ILE A 306 -26.46 13.01 14.43
N PRO A 307 -26.40 13.97 13.48
CA PRO A 307 -26.69 15.38 13.76
C PRO A 307 -28.11 15.70 14.28
N TYR A 308 -29.04 14.76 14.20
CA TYR A 308 -30.46 14.97 14.52
C TYR A 308 -30.93 14.18 15.75
N LYS A 309 -30.04 13.42 16.37
CA LYS A 309 -30.31 12.69 17.62
C LYS A 309 -29.54 13.43 18.72
N LYS A 310 -30.10 13.52 19.93
CA LYS A 310 -29.26 13.85 21.10
C LYS A 310 -28.23 12.73 21.25
N ASP A 311 -27.00 13.08 21.60
CA ASP A 311 -25.97 12.11 21.92
C ASP A 311 -26.46 11.31 23.15
N GLU A 312 -27.04 10.13 22.90
CA GLU A 312 -27.25 9.08 23.88
C GLU A 312 -26.00 8.20 23.82
N ASP A 313 -25.45 7.80 24.96
CA ASP A 313 -24.28 6.92 25.09
C ASP A 313 -24.56 5.48 24.60
N ASP A 314 -25.00 5.33 23.36
CA ASP A 314 -25.22 4.05 22.68
C ASP A 314 -23.94 3.63 21.95
N TYR A 315 -23.00 3.11 22.73
CA TYR A 315 -21.73 2.60 22.21
C TYR A 315 -21.92 1.22 21.58
N ILE A 316 -21.26 1.01 20.45
CA ILE A 316 -21.17 -0.26 19.74
C ILE A 316 -19.83 -0.88 20.12
N TYR A 317 -19.81 -2.09 20.64
CA TYR A 317 -18.57 -2.77 21.05
C TYR A 317 -18.05 -3.72 19.97
N GLU A 318 -18.93 -4.24 19.12
CA GLU A 318 -18.60 -5.19 18.07
C GLU A 318 -18.60 -4.53 16.70
N ARG A 319 -17.45 -4.55 16.00
CA ARG A 319 -17.29 -3.89 14.68
C ARG A 319 -18.32 -4.35 13.65
N LYS A 320 -18.66 -5.64 13.66
CA LYS A 320 -19.64 -6.26 12.74
C LYS A 320 -21.04 -5.65 12.86
N ASP A 321 -21.38 -5.07 14.01
CA ASP A 321 -22.71 -4.52 14.27
C ASP A 321 -22.84 -3.06 13.79
N ILE A 322 -21.72 -2.39 13.47
CA ILE A 322 -21.71 -0.97 13.07
C ILE A 322 -22.61 -0.73 11.85
N TYR A 323 -22.53 -1.60 10.84
CA TYR A 323 -23.33 -1.45 9.63
C TYR A 323 -24.82 -1.47 9.94
N ILE A 324 -25.26 -2.50 10.64
CA ILE A 324 -26.66 -2.70 11.01
C ILE A 324 -27.15 -1.53 11.88
N LYS A 325 -26.32 -1.05 12.81
CA LYS A 325 -26.63 0.10 13.65
C LYS A 325 -26.76 1.41 12.87
N CYS A 326 -25.92 1.64 11.87
CA CYS A 326 -26.08 2.77 10.95
C CYS A 326 -27.42 2.69 10.23
N ILE A 327 -27.75 1.54 9.62
CA ILE A 327 -29.01 1.32 8.90
C ILE A 327 -30.23 1.49 9.82
N GLU A 328 -30.21 0.84 11.00
CA GLU A 328 -31.23 0.95 12.04
C GLU A 328 -31.46 2.41 12.45
N SER A 329 -30.38 3.17 12.64
CA SER A 329 -30.47 4.57 13.07
C SER A 329 -31.11 5.49 12.02
N VAL A 330 -30.86 5.23 10.73
CA VAL A 330 -31.53 5.96 9.65
C VAL A 330 -33.00 5.60 9.68
N TYR A 331 -33.33 4.31 9.64
CA TYR A 331 -34.70 3.80 9.61
C TYR A 331 -35.56 4.36 10.74
N LYS A 332 -35.10 4.26 12.00
CA LYS A 332 -35.82 4.77 13.18
C LYS A 332 -36.03 6.29 13.18
N SER A 333 -35.27 7.03 12.36
CA SER A 333 -35.37 8.48 12.24
C SER A 333 -36.27 8.93 11.07
N LEU A 334 -36.83 8.00 10.30
CA LEU A 334 -37.73 8.29 9.20
C LEU A 334 -39.14 8.49 9.74
N ASN A 335 -39.78 9.58 9.30
CA ASN A 335 -41.22 9.81 9.51
C ASN A 335 -42.04 9.31 8.30
N ASP A 336 -41.37 9.16 7.16
CA ASP A 336 -41.91 8.70 5.87
C ASP A 336 -40.80 7.89 5.19
N THR A 337 -41.12 6.67 4.77
CA THR A 337 -40.21 5.73 4.11
C THR A 337 -40.27 5.80 2.59
N SER A 338 -41.08 6.71 2.02
CA SER A 338 -41.22 6.89 0.56
C SER A 338 -40.24 7.91 -0.04
N ASP A 339 -39.56 8.71 0.79
CA ASP A 339 -38.61 9.74 0.35
C ASP A 339 -37.16 9.23 0.37
N ASN A 340 -36.71 8.70 -0.78
CA ASN A 340 -35.34 8.21 -0.95
C ASN A 340 -34.29 9.33 -0.75
N ASP A 341 -34.56 10.56 -1.17
CA ASP A 341 -33.63 11.67 -1.05
C ASP A 341 -33.37 12.04 0.42
N LEU A 342 -34.42 11.98 1.25
CA LEU A 342 -34.31 12.15 2.70
C LEU A 342 -33.45 11.05 3.34
N ILE A 343 -33.62 9.80 2.91
CA ILE A 343 -32.83 8.65 3.39
C ILE A 343 -31.35 8.86 3.05
N ILE A 344 -31.04 9.19 1.79
CA ILE A 344 -29.67 9.48 1.33
C ILE A 344 -29.05 10.62 2.13
N LYS A 345 -29.80 11.70 2.36
CA LYS A 345 -29.33 12.87 3.14
C LYS A 345 -29.01 12.50 4.59
N LYS A 346 -29.76 11.58 5.20
CA LYS A 346 -29.50 11.06 6.55
C LYS A 346 -28.26 10.16 6.57
N ILE A 347 -28.13 9.22 5.62
CA ILE A 347 -26.94 8.36 5.46
C ILE A 347 -25.66 9.21 5.36
N LYS A 348 -25.65 10.23 4.50
CA LYS A 348 -24.50 11.14 4.28
C LYS A 348 -24.02 11.87 5.55
N ARG A 349 -24.90 12.01 6.55
CA ARG A 349 -24.63 12.77 7.77
C ARG A 349 -24.16 11.93 8.96
N ILE A 350 -24.27 10.60 8.88
CA ILE A 350 -23.77 9.72 9.92
C ILE A 350 -22.24 9.73 9.91
N ARG A 351 -21.65 9.89 11.10
CA ARG A 351 -20.21 9.68 11.30
C ARG A 351 -19.97 8.55 12.29
N ILE A 352 -18.99 7.71 11.98
CA ILE A 352 -18.51 6.66 12.87
C ILE A 352 -17.28 7.20 13.59
N LEU A 353 -17.31 7.15 14.92
CA LEU A 353 -16.21 7.51 15.80
C LEU A 353 -15.69 6.25 16.47
N SER A 354 -14.37 6.07 16.60
CA SER A 354 -13.77 4.94 17.31
C SER A 354 -12.93 5.40 18.50
N PHE A 355 -12.97 4.66 19.60
CA PHE A 355 -12.29 4.99 20.86
C PHE A 355 -11.43 3.81 21.31
N ILE A 356 -10.25 4.12 21.85
CA ILE A 356 -9.29 3.17 22.42
C ILE A 356 -9.00 3.65 23.85
N ASN A 357 -9.01 2.73 24.82
CA ASN A 357 -8.72 2.94 26.23
C ASN A 357 -9.53 4.07 26.87
N GLU A 358 -10.85 4.08 26.65
CA GLU A 358 -11.83 4.98 27.30
C GLU A 358 -11.53 6.49 27.23
N LYS A 359 -10.67 6.93 26.31
CA LYS A 359 -10.34 8.37 26.18
C LYS A 359 -11.57 9.20 25.78
N GLU A 360 -11.64 10.44 26.25
CA GLU A 360 -12.69 11.40 25.89
C GLU A 360 -12.74 11.73 24.39
N LYS A 361 -11.68 11.44 23.64
CA LYS A 361 -11.55 11.80 22.22
C LYS A 361 -11.49 10.58 21.31
N PRO A 362 -12.16 10.63 20.14
CA PRO A 362 -12.10 9.54 19.19
C PRO A 362 -10.73 9.49 18.50
N HIS A 363 -10.20 8.29 18.29
CA HIS A 363 -8.95 8.03 17.57
C HIS A 363 -9.16 8.08 16.05
N THR A 364 -10.34 7.68 15.60
CA THR A 364 -10.78 7.77 14.20
C THR A 364 -12.19 8.39 14.10
N ALA A 365 -12.47 9.11 13.01
CA ALA A 365 -13.73 9.82 12.83
C ALA A 365 -14.01 10.12 11.35
N GLU A 366 -14.95 9.41 10.74
CA GLU A 366 -15.23 9.54 9.30
C GLU A 366 -16.72 9.24 9.00
N SER A 367 -17.22 9.69 7.83
CA SER A 367 -18.62 9.45 7.44
C SER A 367 -18.89 7.97 7.19
N PHE A 368 -20.10 7.51 7.50
CA PHE A 368 -20.52 6.13 7.26
C PHE A 368 -20.24 5.67 5.82
N PHE A 369 -20.61 6.49 4.82
CA PHE A 369 -20.35 6.17 3.42
C PHE A 369 -18.85 6.01 3.09
N ASN A 370 -17.98 6.78 3.74
CA ASN A 370 -16.54 6.68 3.54
C ASN A 370 -15.91 5.45 4.21
N HIS A 371 -16.62 4.80 5.13
CA HIS A 371 -16.20 3.52 5.70
C HIS A 371 -16.53 2.31 4.82
N ILE A 372 -17.42 2.47 3.84
CA ILE A 372 -17.91 1.37 3.00
C ILE A 372 -16.86 0.94 1.98
N THR A 373 -16.43 -0.32 2.08
CA THR A 373 -15.81 -1.07 0.99
C THR A 373 -16.86 -1.97 0.38
N ALA A 374 -17.03 -1.93 -0.94
CA ALA A 374 -18.12 -2.65 -1.61
C ALA A 374 -17.71 -3.15 -2.98
N GLU A 375 -18.31 -4.25 -3.41
CA GLU A 375 -18.34 -4.68 -4.81
C GLU A 375 -19.77 -4.55 -5.33
N VAL A 376 -19.91 -3.97 -6.52
CA VAL A 376 -21.20 -3.68 -7.15
C VAL A 376 -21.17 -4.11 -8.61
N ASN A 377 -22.30 -4.60 -9.12
CA ASN A 377 -22.49 -4.85 -10.54
C ASN A 377 -23.32 -3.70 -11.12
N PHE A 378 -22.73 -2.92 -12.02
CA PHE A 378 -23.37 -1.76 -12.64
C PHE A 378 -23.21 -1.83 -14.16
N GLU A 379 -24.32 -1.71 -14.90
CA GLU A 379 -24.36 -1.78 -16.37
C GLU A 379 -23.60 -3.00 -16.97
N GLY A 380 -23.71 -4.16 -16.31
CA GLY A 380 -23.08 -5.41 -16.75
C GLY A 380 -21.60 -5.56 -16.43
N SER A 381 -20.99 -4.57 -15.76
CA SER A 381 -19.59 -4.61 -15.31
C SER A 381 -19.49 -4.64 -13.79
N LYS A 382 -18.44 -5.28 -13.28
CA LYS A 382 -18.17 -5.37 -11.84
C LYS A 382 -17.21 -4.26 -11.41
N TYR A 383 -17.59 -3.54 -10.37
CA TYR A 383 -16.85 -2.41 -9.81
C TYR A 383 -16.60 -2.57 -8.32
N PHE A 384 -15.49 -2.04 -7.84
CA PHE A 384 -15.03 -2.18 -6.46
C PHE A 384 -14.77 -0.80 -5.86
N ARG A 385 -15.39 -0.49 -4.73
CA ARG A 385 -15.18 0.73 -3.95
C ARG A 385 -14.23 0.45 -2.80
N ILE A 386 -13.07 1.11 -2.78
CA ILE A 386 -12.04 0.94 -1.75
C ILE A 386 -11.42 2.30 -1.44
N ASP A 387 -11.26 2.62 -0.16
CA ASP A 387 -10.61 3.86 0.32
C ASP A 387 -11.14 5.12 -0.40
N LYS A 388 -12.47 5.19 -0.58
CA LYS A 388 -13.21 6.28 -1.26
C LYS A 388 -12.98 6.37 -2.78
N SER A 389 -12.37 5.37 -3.41
CA SER A 389 -12.14 5.31 -4.85
C SER A 389 -12.83 4.11 -5.48
N TRP A 390 -13.25 4.26 -6.74
CA TRP A 390 -13.81 3.17 -7.54
C TRP A 390 -12.76 2.56 -8.46
N TYR A 391 -12.83 1.24 -8.63
CA TYR A 391 -11.95 0.45 -9.47
C TYR A 391 -12.76 -0.55 -10.30
N PHE A 392 -12.23 -0.97 -11.43
CA PHE A 392 -12.72 -2.10 -12.21
C PHE A 392 -11.57 -3.00 -12.64
N LEU A 393 -11.87 -4.25 -12.98
CA LEU A 393 -10.88 -5.19 -13.49
C LEU A 393 -10.73 -4.97 -15.01
N GLU A 394 -9.52 -4.70 -15.47
CA GLU A 394 -9.26 -4.46 -16.90
C GLU A 394 -8.64 -5.70 -17.58
N ASP A 395 -9.30 -6.22 -18.62
CA ASP A 395 -8.83 -7.41 -19.37
C ASP A 395 -7.50 -7.15 -20.14
N SER A 396 -7.21 -5.89 -20.46
CA SER A 396 -6.03 -5.50 -21.25
C SER A 396 -4.70 -5.78 -20.53
N PHE A 397 -4.70 -5.77 -19.19
CA PHE A 397 -3.51 -6.12 -18.41
C PHE A 397 -3.24 -7.62 -18.50
N ILE A 398 -4.28 -8.47 -18.40
CA ILE A 398 -4.15 -9.91 -18.56
C ILE A 398 -3.55 -10.22 -19.94
N GLN A 399 -4.02 -9.54 -20.98
CA GLN A 399 -3.46 -9.68 -22.32
C GLN A 399 -1.97 -9.32 -22.36
N ARG A 400 -1.57 -8.18 -21.78
CA ARG A 400 -0.16 -7.76 -21.73
C ARG A 400 0.72 -8.77 -21.00
N MET A 401 0.25 -9.26 -19.86
CA MET A 401 0.96 -10.24 -19.05
C MET A 401 1.12 -11.57 -19.79
N ASN A 402 0.10 -11.99 -20.56
CA ASN A 402 0.20 -13.15 -21.46
C ASN A 402 1.19 -12.92 -22.61
N GLU A 403 1.15 -11.76 -23.25
CA GLU A 403 2.10 -11.41 -24.33
C GLU A 403 3.55 -11.43 -23.82
N GLU A 404 3.80 -10.96 -22.60
CA GLU A 404 5.10 -11.01 -21.95
C GLU A 404 5.53 -12.42 -21.59
N ALA A 405 4.63 -13.22 -21.03
CA ALA A 405 4.90 -14.63 -20.75
C ALA A 405 5.29 -15.38 -22.03
N ILE A 406 4.58 -15.14 -23.14
CA ILE A 406 4.91 -15.69 -24.46
C ILE A 406 6.29 -15.23 -24.92
N LYS A 407 6.62 -13.94 -24.80
CA LYS A 407 7.95 -13.42 -25.16
C LYS A 407 9.06 -14.06 -24.33
N LEU A 408 8.87 -14.20 -23.02
CA LEU A 408 9.83 -14.84 -22.12
C LEU A 408 10.02 -16.32 -22.47
N TYR A 409 8.92 -17.04 -22.69
CA TYR A 409 8.96 -18.44 -23.10
C TYR A 409 9.72 -18.58 -24.42
N ASN A 410 9.35 -17.82 -25.46
CA ASN A 410 10.01 -17.90 -26.77
C ASN A 410 11.52 -17.58 -26.71
N LYS A 411 11.92 -16.68 -25.80
CA LYS A 411 13.32 -16.29 -25.61
C LYS A 411 14.13 -17.34 -24.85
N HIS A 412 13.53 -18.00 -23.86
CA HIS A 412 14.22 -18.86 -22.90
C HIS A 412 13.83 -20.35 -22.96
N GLN A 413 12.96 -20.73 -23.89
CA GLN A 413 12.54 -22.12 -24.09
C GLN A 413 13.76 -23.01 -24.31
N LEU A 414 13.82 -24.09 -23.54
CA LEU A 414 14.78 -25.16 -23.75
C LEU A 414 14.49 -25.84 -25.10
N LYS A 415 15.46 -25.83 -26.01
CA LYS A 415 15.35 -26.47 -27.33
C LYS A 415 15.65 -27.96 -27.30
N GLU A 416 16.42 -28.41 -26.31
CA GLU A 416 16.78 -29.81 -26.14
C GLU A 416 15.63 -30.59 -25.52
N ASN A 417 15.35 -31.78 -26.06
CA ASN A 417 14.34 -32.66 -25.51
C ASN A 417 14.96 -33.54 -24.42
N LEU A 418 15.13 -32.97 -23.22
CA LEU A 418 15.74 -33.64 -22.07
C LEU A 418 14.72 -34.39 -21.22
N LEU A 419 13.43 -34.04 -21.28
CA LEU A 419 12.45 -34.53 -20.34
C LEU A 419 11.53 -35.57 -20.99
N ASN A 420 11.11 -36.56 -20.21
CA ASN A 420 10.11 -37.52 -20.63
C ASN A 420 8.77 -36.83 -20.87
N LYS A 421 7.92 -37.43 -21.70
CA LYS A 421 6.55 -36.94 -21.89
C LYS A 421 5.74 -37.16 -20.61
N TRP A 422 5.01 -36.13 -20.18
CA TRP A 422 4.04 -36.25 -19.09
C TRP A 422 2.83 -37.06 -19.57
N ASN A 423 2.47 -38.14 -18.88
CA ASN A 423 1.31 -38.96 -19.26
C ASN A 423 0.07 -38.58 -18.46
N ASP A 424 -1.11 -38.82 -19.04
CA ASP A 424 -2.38 -38.54 -18.37
C ASP A 424 -2.52 -39.41 -17.11
N GLY A 425 -2.71 -38.76 -15.97
CA GLY A 425 -2.80 -39.42 -14.66
C GLY A 425 -1.49 -39.45 -13.86
N ASP A 426 -0.36 -39.01 -14.43
CA ASP A 426 0.88 -38.81 -13.69
C ASP A 426 0.72 -37.64 -12.69
N ASP A 427 1.19 -37.85 -11.46
CA ASP A 427 1.48 -36.78 -10.51
C ASP A 427 2.95 -36.35 -10.60
N GLU A 428 3.32 -35.28 -9.88
CA GLU A 428 4.70 -34.75 -9.88
C GLU A 428 5.72 -35.82 -9.45
N ASP A 429 5.40 -36.58 -8.41
CA ASP A 429 6.25 -37.67 -7.91
C ASP A 429 6.46 -38.76 -8.98
N GLY A 430 5.39 -39.24 -9.61
CA GLY A 430 5.43 -40.28 -10.62
C GLY A 430 6.21 -39.83 -11.87
N TYR A 431 5.98 -38.59 -12.31
CA TYR A 431 6.71 -38.01 -13.43
C TYR A 431 8.20 -37.87 -13.13
N ASN A 432 8.57 -37.35 -11.96
CA ASN A 432 9.96 -37.21 -11.53
C ASN A 432 10.66 -38.58 -11.53
N GLN A 433 10.01 -39.60 -10.96
CA GLN A 433 10.54 -40.97 -10.90
C GLN A 433 10.66 -41.67 -12.27
N SER A 434 9.94 -41.21 -13.30
CA SER A 434 10.07 -41.78 -14.65
C SER A 434 11.45 -41.58 -15.28
N HIS A 435 12.22 -40.60 -14.80
CA HIS A 435 13.54 -40.24 -15.33
C HIS A 435 14.63 -41.17 -14.80
N THR A 436 14.72 -42.35 -15.42
CA THR A 436 15.63 -43.44 -15.02
C THR A 436 16.88 -43.58 -15.91
N ASN A 437 16.98 -42.76 -16.95
CA ASN A 437 18.09 -42.79 -17.90
C ASN A 437 19.43 -42.44 -17.23
N ALA A 438 20.54 -42.92 -17.80
CA ALA A 438 21.87 -42.54 -17.34
C ALA A 438 22.07 -41.02 -17.45
N GLY A 439 22.64 -40.40 -16.40
CA GLY A 439 22.79 -38.95 -16.31
C GLY A 439 21.61 -38.22 -15.67
N TYR A 440 20.53 -38.90 -15.31
CA TYR A 440 19.35 -38.33 -14.64
C TYR A 440 19.32 -38.74 -13.17
N TYR A 441 19.10 -37.77 -12.28
CA TYR A 441 19.10 -37.97 -10.84
C TYR A 441 17.91 -37.23 -10.22
N VAL A 442 17.03 -37.97 -9.54
CA VAL A 442 15.79 -37.41 -8.95
C VAL A 442 16.06 -36.90 -7.52
N PHE A 443 16.10 -35.59 -7.37
CA PHE A 443 16.34 -34.86 -6.12
C PHE A 443 15.04 -34.42 -5.42
N ASP A 444 13.88 -34.76 -5.96
CA ASP A 444 12.56 -34.50 -5.36
C ASP A 444 12.55 -34.80 -3.85
N LYS A 445 12.09 -33.81 -3.07
CA LYS A 445 11.99 -33.77 -1.60
C LYS A 445 13.33 -33.85 -0.86
N LYS A 446 14.46 -33.63 -1.53
CA LYS A 446 15.80 -33.56 -0.91
C LYS A 446 16.14 -32.12 -0.50
N ILE A 447 15.50 -31.67 0.57
CA ILE A 447 15.63 -30.30 1.08
C ILE A 447 16.83 -30.17 2.02
N LEU A 448 17.70 -29.18 1.81
CA LEU A 448 18.79 -28.82 2.74
C LEU A 448 18.70 -27.31 3.05
N GLU A 449 18.88 -26.90 4.31
CA GLU A 449 18.73 -25.49 4.72
C GLU A 449 17.36 -24.88 4.32
N ASN A 450 16.30 -25.69 4.29
CA ASN A 450 14.96 -25.33 3.78
C ASN A 450 14.91 -24.95 2.30
N ILE A 451 15.92 -25.32 1.51
CA ILE A 451 16.00 -25.10 0.07
C ILE A 451 16.08 -26.45 -0.63
N GLU A 452 15.21 -26.65 -1.61
CA GLU A 452 15.30 -27.74 -2.58
C GLU A 452 16.14 -27.26 -3.77
N LEU A 453 17.15 -28.04 -4.14
CA LEU A 453 18.07 -27.66 -5.22
C LEU A 453 17.41 -27.78 -6.60
N CYS A 454 16.70 -28.88 -6.84
CA CYS A 454 15.92 -29.17 -8.04
C CYS A 454 15.15 -30.48 -7.80
N ASP A 455 14.15 -30.77 -8.62
CA ASP A 455 13.45 -32.05 -8.62
C ASP A 455 14.23 -33.10 -9.40
N ILE A 456 14.82 -32.69 -10.53
CA ILE A 456 15.63 -33.54 -11.41
C ILE A 456 16.93 -32.82 -11.74
N LEU A 457 18.06 -33.46 -11.45
CA LEU A 457 19.38 -33.07 -11.91
C LEU A 457 19.73 -33.89 -13.15
N ILE A 458 20.05 -33.22 -14.25
CA ILE A 458 20.44 -33.86 -15.51
C ILE A 458 21.88 -33.46 -15.82
N ILE A 459 22.72 -34.44 -16.09
CA ILE A 459 24.12 -34.25 -16.45
C ILE A 459 24.34 -34.90 -17.82
N ASN A 460 24.71 -34.10 -18.81
CA ASN A 460 25.24 -34.57 -20.09
C ASN A 460 26.70 -34.12 -20.25
N GLU A 461 27.33 -34.41 -21.40
CA GLU A 461 28.76 -34.15 -21.62
C GLU A 461 29.16 -32.67 -21.47
N ASP A 462 28.26 -31.76 -21.83
CA ASP A 462 28.56 -30.33 -21.94
C ASP A 462 27.87 -29.47 -20.85
N ASN A 463 26.79 -29.96 -20.24
CA ASN A 463 25.90 -29.14 -19.40
C ASN A 463 25.33 -29.90 -18.18
N ILE A 464 25.03 -29.13 -17.13
CA ILE A 464 24.29 -29.57 -15.95
C ILE A 464 22.99 -28.78 -15.89
N TYR A 465 21.85 -29.48 -15.87
CA TYR A 465 20.52 -28.89 -15.80
C TYR A 465 19.88 -29.18 -14.44
N PHE A 466 19.43 -28.11 -13.78
CA PHE A 466 18.66 -28.14 -12.55
C PHE A 466 17.20 -27.92 -12.89
N VAL A 467 16.40 -28.99 -12.91
CA VAL A 467 15.01 -28.96 -13.39
C VAL A 467 14.06 -28.96 -12.20
N HIS A 468 13.13 -28.01 -12.22
CA HIS A 468 12.01 -27.94 -11.29
C HIS A 468 10.72 -28.24 -12.06
N VAL A 469 9.85 -29.07 -11.50
CA VAL A 469 8.72 -29.70 -12.16
C VAL A 469 7.44 -29.31 -11.44
N LYS A 470 6.42 -28.90 -12.20
CA LYS A 470 5.10 -28.57 -11.66
C LYS A 470 3.99 -29.01 -12.60
N ASN A 471 2.90 -29.55 -12.03
CA ASN A 471 1.71 -29.87 -12.79
C ASN A 471 0.71 -28.70 -12.81
N GLY A 472 0.57 -28.07 -13.98
CA GLY A 472 -0.43 -27.04 -14.26
C GLY A 472 0.04 -25.59 -14.08
N PHE A 473 -0.73 -24.66 -14.63
CA PHE A 473 -0.45 -23.21 -14.63
C PHE A 473 -1.33 -22.45 -13.62
N SER A 474 -1.32 -22.86 -12.35
CA SER A 474 -2.05 -22.19 -11.26
C SER A 474 -1.15 -21.21 -10.49
N GLY A 475 -1.64 -20.66 -9.36
CA GLY A 475 -0.85 -19.80 -8.46
C GLY A 475 0.48 -20.43 -7.99
N SER A 476 0.58 -21.76 -8.04
CA SER A 476 1.80 -22.53 -7.76
C SER A 476 2.98 -22.26 -8.71
N MET A 477 2.75 -21.66 -9.88
CA MET A 477 3.83 -21.24 -10.80
C MET A 477 4.68 -20.09 -10.23
N ARG A 478 4.09 -19.23 -9.39
CA ARG A 478 4.82 -18.18 -8.68
C ARG A 478 5.78 -18.81 -7.66
N ASP A 479 5.32 -19.84 -6.97
CA ASP A 479 6.12 -20.59 -5.99
C ASP A 479 7.26 -21.34 -6.69
N LEU A 480 6.98 -22.01 -7.81
CA LEU A 480 8.00 -22.67 -8.63
C LEU A 480 9.08 -21.69 -9.11
N SER A 481 8.68 -20.51 -9.63
CA SER A 481 9.62 -19.46 -10.04
C SER A 481 10.52 -19.00 -8.89
N LEU A 482 9.96 -18.89 -7.68
CA LEU A 482 10.73 -18.54 -6.50
C LEU A 482 11.70 -19.66 -6.08
N GLN A 483 11.28 -20.92 -6.15
CA GLN A 483 12.12 -22.09 -5.88
C GLN A 483 13.32 -22.15 -6.86
N VAL A 484 13.08 -21.95 -8.15
CA VAL A 484 14.15 -21.89 -9.18
C VAL A 484 15.15 -20.77 -8.87
N LYS A 485 14.67 -19.58 -8.51
CA LYS A 485 15.56 -18.44 -8.18
C LYS A 485 16.36 -18.66 -6.90
N LEU A 486 15.71 -19.19 -5.86
CA LEU A 486 16.36 -19.46 -4.56
C LEU A 486 17.45 -20.52 -4.69
N SER A 487 17.14 -21.63 -5.35
CA SER A 487 18.09 -22.72 -5.60
C SER A 487 19.29 -22.24 -6.42
N ALA A 488 19.05 -21.55 -7.54
CA ALA A 488 20.10 -21.02 -8.40
C ALA A 488 21.02 -20.04 -7.65
N LYS A 489 20.45 -19.12 -6.86
CA LYS A 489 21.24 -18.16 -6.07
C LYS A 489 22.05 -18.86 -4.98
N ARG A 490 21.45 -19.81 -4.26
CA ARG A 490 22.16 -20.56 -3.21
C ARG A 490 23.34 -21.33 -3.79
N LEU A 491 23.13 -21.99 -4.93
CA LEU A 491 24.17 -22.71 -5.66
C LEU A 491 25.27 -21.77 -6.15
N LEU A 492 24.92 -20.64 -6.77
CA LEU A 492 25.90 -19.64 -7.23
C LEU A 492 26.74 -19.07 -6.08
N ASN A 493 26.12 -18.79 -4.92
CA ASN A 493 26.84 -18.34 -3.74
C ASN A 493 27.79 -19.42 -3.21
N ASP A 494 27.37 -20.68 -3.25
CA ASP A 494 28.16 -21.83 -2.82
C ASP A 494 29.39 -22.03 -3.71
N ILE A 495 29.20 -21.97 -5.04
CA ILE A 495 30.28 -22.09 -6.04
C ILE A 495 31.28 -20.93 -5.92
N LYS A 496 30.81 -19.72 -5.58
CA LYS A 496 31.68 -18.54 -5.43
C LYS A 496 32.35 -18.45 -4.05
N ASN A 497 32.08 -19.37 -3.13
CA ASN A 497 32.65 -19.35 -1.80
C ASN A 497 34.11 -19.82 -1.80
N VAL A 498 35.00 -19.05 -1.15
CA VAL A 498 36.44 -19.33 -1.06
C VAL A 498 36.72 -20.65 -0.31
N ASN A 499 35.79 -21.07 0.56
CA ASN A 499 35.90 -22.31 1.35
C ASN A 499 35.31 -23.55 0.64
N GLY A 500 34.87 -23.42 -0.62
CA GLY A 500 34.34 -24.51 -1.46
C GLY A 500 32.81 -24.71 -1.37
N SER A 501 32.28 -25.56 -2.25
CA SER A 501 30.84 -25.80 -2.45
C SER A 501 30.23 -26.74 -1.39
N THR A 502 30.19 -26.31 -0.12
CA THR A 502 29.72 -27.15 1.00
C THR A 502 28.25 -27.55 0.86
N PHE A 503 27.38 -26.64 0.43
CA PHE A 503 25.95 -26.95 0.27
C PHE A 503 25.68 -27.92 -0.86
N PHE A 504 26.32 -27.73 -2.01
CA PHE A 504 26.15 -28.65 -3.14
C PHE A 504 26.65 -30.06 -2.79
N LYS A 505 27.82 -30.16 -2.16
CA LYS A 505 28.37 -31.45 -1.68
C LYS A 505 27.45 -32.12 -0.67
N ASN A 506 26.97 -31.39 0.34
CA ASN A 506 26.03 -31.92 1.35
C ASN A 506 24.70 -32.35 0.72
N THR A 507 24.23 -31.65 -0.31
CA THR A 507 22.99 -32.01 -1.03
C THR A 507 23.17 -33.31 -1.79
N ILE A 508 24.32 -33.51 -2.45
CA ILE A 508 24.66 -34.78 -3.11
C ILE A 508 24.82 -35.92 -2.09
N GLU A 509 25.48 -35.67 -0.95
CA GLU A 509 25.60 -36.66 0.12
C GLU A 509 24.23 -37.10 0.62
N LYS A 510 23.33 -36.15 0.88
CA LYS A 510 21.96 -36.43 1.31
C LYS A 510 21.16 -37.22 0.27
N TYR A 511 21.35 -36.93 -1.02
CA TYR A 511 20.79 -37.72 -2.11
C TYR A 511 21.31 -39.17 -2.08
N ASN A 512 22.64 -39.33 -2.01
CA ASN A 512 23.34 -40.62 -2.03
C ASN A 512 22.98 -41.57 -0.87
N LEU A 513 22.45 -41.06 0.25
CA LEU A 513 21.99 -41.89 1.37
C LEU A 513 20.86 -42.86 0.97
N ASN A 514 19.97 -42.42 0.08
CA ASN A 514 18.74 -43.14 -0.27
C ASN A 514 18.57 -43.40 -1.77
N ALA A 515 19.54 -43.01 -2.60
CA ALA A 515 19.48 -43.16 -4.05
C ALA A 515 19.99 -44.53 -4.53
N LYS A 516 19.32 -45.10 -5.54
CA LYS A 516 19.77 -46.31 -6.25
C LYS A 516 21.02 -46.04 -7.10
N THR A 517 21.13 -44.83 -7.64
CA THR A 517 22.25 -44.37 -8.47
C THR A 517 23.01 -43.31 -7.68
N LYS A 518 24.31 -43.49 -7.45
CA LYS A 518 25.10 -42.54 -6.65
C LYS A 518 25.87 -41.55 -7.51
N LEU A 519 25.94 -40.31 -7.06
CA LEU A 519 26.77 -39.24 -7.62
C LEU A 519 28.10 -39.18 -6.88
N LYS A 520 29.22 -39.03 -7.60
CA LYS A 520 30.54 -38.77 -7.00
C LYS A 520 30.72 -37.26 -6.80
N THR A 521 31.33 -36.87 -5.68
CA THR A 521 31.48 -35.47 -5.21
C THR A 521 32.88 -34.87 -5.44
N GLU A 522 33.67 -35.45 -6.35
CA GLU A 522 35.05 -34.98 -6.65
C GLU A 522 35.08 -33.53 -7.12
#